data_AF-A0A7S4HNM8-F1
#
_entry.id   AF-A0A7S4HNM8-F1
#
_cell.length_a   1.000
_cell.length_b   1.000
_cell.length_c   1.000
_cell.angle_alpha   90.00
_cell.angle_beta   90.00
_cell.angle_gamma   90.00
#
_symmetry.space_group_name_H-M   'P 1'
#
loop_
_entity.id
_entity.type
_entity.pdbx_description
1 polymer ?
#
loop_
_entity_poly.entity_id
_entity_poly.type
_entity_poly.pdbx_seq_one_letter_code
_entity_poly.pdbx_strand_id
1 'polypeptide(L)'
;DTLLVAATLFAVVTLAQVQVGEEICIEGYIMDRYCIERGTLLDNKSVESLKGPGEHSLHCLVDVPKCYQSGFEVLIDPLEGSNTYCRGFLLDDDGTMETRELAQSFGSKTGCSTCTEENGSQKKGFRATISGTVTSVGNTNTPA
;
A
#
# COMPACT_ATOMS: atom_id res chain seq x y z
N ASP A 1 -46.12 35.77 -13.62
CA ASP A 1 -45.01 35.29 -12.78
C ASP A 1 -45.09 33.78 -12.63
N THR A 2 -44.41 33.07 -13.54
CA THR A 2 -44.36 31.60 -13.53
C THR A 2 -43.08 31.19 -12.80
N LEU A 3 -43.25 30.63 -11.60
CA LEU A 3 -42.17 30.13 -10.77
C LEU A 3 -41.59 28.84 -11.39
N LEU A 4 -40.37 28.92 -11.91
CA LEU A 4 -39.60 27.77 -12.35
C LEU A 4 -39.01 27.08 -11.11
N VAL A 5 -39.52 25.89 -10.74
CA VAL A 5 -38.90 25.05 -9.72
C VAL A 5 -37.72 24.33 -10.39
N ALA A 6 -36.51 24.84 -10.19
CA ALA A 6 -35.30 24.15 -10.60
C ALA A 6 -35.10 22.93 -9.69
N ALA A 7 -35.43 21.73 -10.20
CA ALA A 7 -35.05 20.48 -9.57
C ALA A 7 -33.53 20.34 -9.70
N THR A 8 -32.80 20.71 -8.66
CA THR A 8 -31.36 20.43 -8.54
C THR A 8 -31.17 18.93 -8.43
N LEU A 9 -30.74 18.31 -9.53
CA LEU A 9 -30.32 16.93 -9.58
C LEU A 9 -29.02 16.81 -8.78
N PHE A 10 -29.10 16.43 -7.50
CA PHE A 10 -27.92 15.99 -6.76
C PHE A 10 -27.50 14.64 -7.35
N ALA A 11 -26.54 14.66 -8.26
CA ALA A 11 -25.82 13.46 -8.65
C ALA A 11 -25.05 12.97 -7.41
N VAL A 12 -25.62 11.99 -6.71
CA VAL A 12 -24.90 11.27 -5.66
C VAL A 12 -23.81 10.49 -6.36
N VAL A 13 -22.58 10.98 -6.30
CA VAL A 13 -21.41 10.23 -6.74
C VAL A 13 -21.25 9.08 -5.74
N THR A 14 -21.75 7.90 -6.10
CA THR A 14 -21.43 6.68 -5.39
C THR A 14 -19.98 6.35 -5.69
N LEU A 15 -19.10 6.52 -4.70
CA LEU A 15 -17.77 5.90 -4.74
C LEU A 15 -17.98 4.40 -4.92
N ALA A 16 -17.36 3.82 -5.95
CA ALA A 16 -17.35 2.37 -6.12
C ALA A 16 -16.79 1.77 -4.82
N GLN A 17 -17.64 1.06 -4.07
CA GLN A 17 -17.20 0.37 -2.87
C GLN A 17 -16.69 -0.99 -3.29
N VAL A 18 -15.48 -1.32 -2.86
CA VAL A 18 -14.92 -2.67 -3.06
C VAL A 18 -15.81 -3.70 -2.37
N GLN A 19 -16.03 -4.84 -3.02
CA GLN A 19 -16.89 -5.91 -2.49
C GLN A 19 -16.13 -7.22 -2.34
N VAL A 20 -16.55 -8.03 -1.37
CA VAL A 20 -16.03 -9.41 -1.25
C VAL A 20 -16.31 -10.18 -2.54
N GLY A 21 -15.29 -10.87 -3.04
CA GLY A 21 -15.31 -11.59 -4.31
C GLY A 21 -14.93 -10.75 -5.53
N GLU A 22 -14.64 -9.46 -5.36
CA GLU A 22 -14.14 -8.61 -6.45
C GLU A 22 -12.68 -8.95 -6.78
N GLU A 23 -12.40 -9.09 -8.08
CA GLU A 23 -11.04 -9.21 -8.59
C GLU A 23 -10.43 -7.81 -8.74
N ILE A 24 -9.26 -7.60 -8.15
CA ILE A 24 -8.51 -6.35 -8.22
C ILE A 24 -7.21 -6.56 -8.99
N CYS A 25 -6.74 -5.48 -9.61
CA CYS A 25 -5.38 -5.37 -10.15
C CYS A 25 -4.92 -3.94 -9.88
N ILE A 26 -3.97 -3.77 -8.97
CA ILE A 26 -3.60 -2.47 -8.46
C ILE A 26 -2.09 -2.34 -8.26
N GLU A 27 -1.55 -1.19 -8.65
CA GLU A 27 -0.16 -0.83 -8.39
C GLU A 27 -0.07 0.14 -7.22
N GLY A 28 0.91 -0.06 -6.34
CA GLY A 28 1.14 0.83 -5.22
C GLY A 28 2.47 0.57 -4.52
N TYR A 29 2.79 1.42 -3.55
CA TYR A 29 3.89 1.14 -2.63
C TYR A 29 3.50 0.01 -1.69
N ILE A 30 4.41 -0.95 -1.52
CA ILE A 30 4.27 -2.00 -0.52
C ILE A 30 4.85 -1.48 0.80
N MET A 31 4.03 -1.51 1.85
CA MET A 31 4.40 -1.00 3.16
C MET A 31 4.02 -2.01 4.24
N ASP A 32 4.92 -2.23 5.21
CA ASP A 32 4.56 -2.99 6.40
C ASP A 32 3.67 -2.19 7.36
N ARG A 33 2.74 -2.90 8.00
CA ARG A 33 1.82 -2.31 8.96
C ARG A 33 2.53 -1.69 10.15
N TYR A 34 3.64 -2.26 10.60
CA TYR A 34 4.41 -1.71 11.72
C TYR A 34 4.88 -0.28 11.45
N CYS A 35 5.44 0.02 10.26
CA CYS A 35 5.85 1.37 9.88
C CYS A 35 4.66 2.32 9.62
N ILE A 36 3.53 1.79 9.12
CA ILE A 36 2.28 2.56 8.98
C ILE A 36 1.77 2.98 10.37
N GLU A 37 1.58 2.01 11.28
CA GLU A 37 1.02 2.22 12.61
C GLU A 37 1.93 3.06 13.52
N ARG A 38 3.25 2.96 13.31
CA ARG A 38 4.23 3.85 13.95
C ARG A 38 4.13 5.32 13.48
N GLY A 39 3.57 5.56 12.30
CA GLY A 39 3.48 6.87 11.66
C GLY A 39 4.78 7.39 11.03
N THR A 40 5.91 6.70 11.24
CA THR A 40 7.22 7.04 10.65
C THR A 40 8.00 5.77 10.32
N LEU A 41 8.88 5.83 9.32
CA LEU A 41 9.69 4.68 8.90
C LEU A 41 10.66 4.26 10.01
N LEU A 42 10.81 2.94 10.23
CA LEU A 42 11.66 2.40 11.28
C LEU A 42 13.15 2.75 11.08
N ASP A 43 13.61 2.65 9.84
CA ASP A 43 14.96 2.95 9.37
C ASP A 43 15.21 4.46 9.20
N ASN A 44 14.17 5.25 8.94
CA ASN A 44 14.25 6.71 8.84
C ASN A 44 13.10 7.40 9.60
N LYS A 45 13.34 7.65 10.89
CA LYS A 45 12.32 8.21 11.81
C LYS A 45 11.87 9.63 11.49
N SER A 46 12.57 10.34 10.60
CA SER A 46 12.19 11.70 10.17
C SER A 46 11.19 11.70 9.02
N VAL A 47 10.88 10.55 8.43
CA VAL A 47 9.95 10.41 7.31
C VAL A 47 8.63 9.85 7.80
N GLU A 48 7.55 10.61 7.60
CA GLU A 48 6.18 10.14 7.81
C GLU A 48 5.85 9.04 6.78
N SER A 49 5.41 7.87 7.26
CA SER A 49 5.29 6.66 6.44
C SER A 49 4.31 6.81 5.27
N LEU A 50 3.17 7.48 5.49
CA LEU A 50 2.17 7.72 4.45
C LEU A 50 2.46 8.95 3.57
N LYS A 51 3.53 9.72 3.82
CA LYS A 51 3.94 10.84 2.95
C LYS A 51 5.21 10.55 2.18
N GLY A 52 6.08 9.68 2.70
CA GLY A 52 7.32 9.28 2.05
C GLY A 52 7.51 7.77 1.97
N PRO A 53 6.54 6.97 1.49
CA PRO A 53 6.71 5.52 1.37
C PRO A 53 7.87 5.13 0.44
N GLY A 54 8.24 6.00 -0.51
CA GLY A 54 9.40 5.84 -1.37
C GLY A 54 10.76 5.79 -0.63
N GLU A 55 10.82 6.27 0.61
CA GLU A 55 12.04 6.23 1.42
C GLU A 55 12.21 4.93 2.22
N HIS A 56 11.19 4.07 2.24
CA HIS A 56 11.19 2.84 3.00
C HIS A 56 12.17 1.83 2.40
N SER A 57 13.17 1.39 3.16
CA SER A 57 14.17 0.46 2.63
C SER A 57 13.62 -0.93 2.42
N LEU A 58 14.18 -1.61 1.41
CA LEU A 58 13.92 -3.04 1.23
C LEU A 58 14.45 -3.84 2.43
N HIS A 59 15.52 -3.42 3.10
CA HIS A 59 15.96 -4.03 4.37
C HIS A 59 14.85 -4.14 5.39
N CYS A 60 14.14 -3.05 5.67
CA CYS A 60 13.02 -3.10 6.59
C CYS A 60 11.90 -4.01 6.08
N LEU A 61 11.56 -3.93 4.79
CA LEU A 61 10.52 -4.77 4.20
C LEU A 61 10.85 -6.26 4.21
N VAL A 62 12.10 -6.69 4.06
CA VAL A 62 12.40 -8.12 3.82
C VAL A 62 13.25 -8.80 4.89
N ASP A 63 14.07 -8.06 5.65
CA ASP A 63 14.99 -8.63 6.63
C ASP A 63 14.54 -8.44 8.08
N VAL A 64 13.79 -7.36 8.39
CA VAL A 64 13.46 -7.01 9.77
C VAL A 64 12.17 -7.72 10.22
N PRO A 65 12.22 -8.70 11.14
CA PRO A 65 11.05 -9.53 11.47
C PRO A 65 9.82 -8.73 11.90
N LYS A 66 10.00 -7.72 12.74
CA LYS A 66 8.87 -6.90 13.22
C LYS A 66 8.12 -6.16 12.09
N CYS A 67 8.81 -5.88 10.98
CA CYS A 67 8.23 -5.21 9.82
C CYS A 67 7.46 -6.23 8.99
N TYR A 68 8.14 -7.22 8.40
CA TYR A 68 7.45 -8.16 7.50
C TYR A 68 6.43 -9.07 8.19
N GLN A 69 6.62 -9.41 9.47
CA GLN A 69 5.63 -10.21 10.23
C GLN A 69 4.37 -9.42 10.58
N SER A 70 4.35 -8.10 10.38
CA SER A 70 3.15 -7.29 10.60
C SER A 70 2.15 -7.33 9.44
N GLY A 71 2.50 -8.01 8.34
CA GLY A 71 1.73 -8.00 7.09
C GLY A 71 2.03 -6.78 6.23
N PHE A 72 1.67 -6.86 4.95
CA PHE A 72 1.86 -5.78 4.00
C PHE A 72 0.56 -5.16 3.52
N GLU A 73 0.61 -3.85 3.29
CA GLU A 73 -0.43 -3.12 2.61
C GLU A 73 0.06 -2.57 1.28
N VAL A 74 -0.84 -2.53 0.30
CA VAL A 74 -0.66 -1.78 -0.94
C VAL A 74 -1.23 -0.38 -0.72
N LEU A 75 -0.37 0.63 -0.80
CA LEU A 75 -0.79 2.03 -0.71
C LEU A 75 -1.28 2.56 -2.06
N ILE A 76 -2.37 3.30 -2.03
CA ILE A 76 -2.94 4.02 -3.16
C ILE A 76 -2.32 5.41 -3.24
N ASP A 77 -2.07 5.87 -4.47
CA ASP A 77 -1.58 7.21 -4.73
C ASP A 77 -2.48 8.29 -4.08
N PRO A 78 -1.89 9.42 -3.63
CA PRO A 78 -2.65 10.50 -3.05
C PRO A 78 -3.76 11.00 -3.99
N LEU A 79 -4.93 11.27 -3.42
CA LEU A 79 -5.99 11.97 -4.14
C LEU A 79 -5.55 13.39 -4.53
N GLU A 80 -6.23 13.96 -5.52
CA GLU A 80 -5.97 15.34 -5.97
C GLU A 80 -6.01 16.32 -4.78
N GLY A 81 -4.96 17.13 -4.64
CA GLY A 81 -4.79 18.07 -3.53
C GLY A 81 -4.22 17.48 -2.23
N SER A 82 -3.91 16.19 -2.19
CA SER A 82 -3.22 15.51 -1.08
C SER A 82 -1.79 15.12 -1.46
N ASN A 83 -0.89 15.05 -0.47
CA ASN A 83 0.42 14.41 -0.58
C ASN A 83 0.52 13.14 0.28
N THR A 84 -0.59 12.74 0.90
CA THR A 84 -0.67 11.58 1.78
C THR A 84 -1.28 10.43 1.01
N TYR A 85 -0.57 9.31 0.96
CA TYR A 85 -1.00 8.06 0.36
C TYR A 85 -2.16 7.46 1.17
N CYS A 86 -3.11 6.86 0.47
CA CYS A 86 -4.21 6.16 1.11
C CYS A 86 -3.83 4.69 1.37
N ARG A 87 -4.34 4.13 2.46
CA ARG A 87 -4.25 2.69 2.70
C ARG A 87 -5.26 1.98 1.82
N GLY A 88 -4.80 1.08 0.96
CA GLY A 88 -5.61 0.36 -0.02
C GLY A 88 -6.04 -1.00 0.49
N PHE A 89 -5.19 -2.00 0.23
CA PHE A 89 -5.47 -3.41 0.53
C PHE A 89 -4.45 -3.96 1.50
N LEU A 90 -4.92 -4.70 2.50
CA LEU A 90 -4.09 -5.57 3.31
C LEU A 90 -3.94 -6.90 2.58
N LEU A 91 -2.71 -7.37 2.43
CA LEU A 91 -2.44 -8.69 1.88
C LEU A 91 -2.66 -9.73 2.99
N ASP A 92 -3.19 -10.89 2.62
CA ASP A 92 -3.23 -12.05 3.50
C ASP A 92 -1.81 -12.64 3.69
N ASP A 93 -1.71 -13.73 4.44
CA ASP A 93 -0.43 -14.34 4.77
C ASP A 93 0.31 -14.83 3.51
N ASP A 94 -0.41 -15.44 2.56
CA ASP A 94 0.16 -15.94 1.31
C ASP A 94 0.61 -14.77 0.42
N GLY A 95 -0.23 -13.76 0.22
CA GLY A 95 0.11 -12.56 -0.55
C GLY A 95 1.26 -11.76 0.08
N THR A 96 1.35 -11.71 1.41
CA THR A 96 2.49 -11.12 2.13
C THR A 96 3.78 -11.89 1.85
N MET A 97 3.74 -13.22 1.91
CA MET A 97 4.89 -14.07 1.63
C MET A 97 5.37 -13.91 0.18
N GLU A 98 4.46 -14.01 -0.79
CA GLU A 98 4.78 -13.85 -2.21
C GLU A 98 5.34 -12.46 -2.51
N THR A 99 4.74 -11.40 -1.95
CA THR A 99 5.21 -10.03 -2.12
C THR A 99 6.60 -9.83 -1.52
N ARG A 100 6.89 -10.47 -0.39
CA ARG A 100 8.23 -10.43 0.23
C ARG A 100 9.27 -11.09 -0.66
N GLU A 101 8.97 -12.26 -1.21
CA GLU A 101 9.87 -12.96 -2.14
C GLU A 101 10.13 -12.14 -3.40
N LEU A 102 9.08 -11.51 -3.94
CA LEU A 102 9.21 -10.59 -5.06
C LEU A 102 10.13 -9.41 -4.70
N ALA A 103 9.92 -8.76 -3.55
CA ALA A 103 10.75 -7.66 -3.09
C ALA A 103 12.23 -8.07 -2.92
N GLN A 104 12.49 -9.27 -2.41
CA GLN A 104 13.85 -9.83 -2.30
C GLN A 104 14.51 -9.98 -3.67
N SER A 105 13.76 -10.38 -4.70
CA SER A 105 14.29 -10.53 -6.05
C SER A 105 14.69 -9.20 -6.71
N PHE A 106 14.01 -8.10 -6.37
CA PHE A 106 14.32 -6.76 -6.88
C PHE A 106 15.36 -6.00 -6.05
N GLY A 107 15.61 -6.45 -4.82
CA GLY A 107 16.44 -5.73 -3.86
C GLY A 107 17.93 -5.87 -4.08
N SER A 108 18.67 -4.84 -3.68
CA SER A 108 20.13 -4.87 -3.71
C SER A 108 20.71 -5.75 -2.60
N LYS A 109 21.70 -6.58 -2.92
CA LYS A 109 22.53 -7.34 -1.96
C LYS A 109 23.32 -6.44 -1.01
N THR A 110 23.55 -5.19 -1.42
CA THR A 110 24.15 -4.16 -0.56
C THR A 110 23.13 -3.40 0.27
N GLY A 111 21.85 -3.57 -0.03
CA GLY A 111 20.72 -2.93 0.65
C GLY A 111 19.99 -3.83 1.62
N CYS A 112 20.04 -5.16 1.46
CA CYS A 112 19.39 -6.16 2.29
C CYS A 112 20.16 -7.49 2.24
N SER A 113 20.09 -8.25 3.34
CA SER A 113 20.81 -9.52 3.50
C SER A 113 20.15 -10.71 2.81
N THR A 114 18.83 -10.65 2.60
CA THR A 114 18.06 -11.72 1.94
C THR A 114 17.77 -11.44 0.46
N CYS A 115 18.22 -10.30 -0.06
CA CYS A 115 17.96 -9.90 -1.44
C CYS A 115 18.90 -10.58 -2.45
N THR A 116 18.38 -10.86 -3.65
CA THR A 116 19.09 -11.68 -4.65
C THR A 116 19.60 -10.90 -5.85
N GLU A 117 19.16 -9.65 -6.04
CA GLU A 117 19.45 -8.82 -7.22
C GLU A 117 19.11 -9.49 -8.57
N GLU A 118 18.16 -10.42 -8.58
CA GLU A 118 17.78 -11.17 -9.80
C GLU A 118 17.02 -10.30 -10.80
N ASN A 119 16.10 -9.47 -10.30
CA ASN A 119 15.20 -8.65 -11.12
C ASN A 119 15.48 -7.15 -10.99
N GLY A 120 16.44 -6.75 -10.15
CA GLY A 120 16.78 -5.35 -9.92
C GLY A 120 17.86 -5.16 -8.88
N SER A 121 18.15 -3.89 -8.53
CA SER A 121 19.08 -3.53 -7.46
C SER A 121 18.53 -2.39 -6.60
N GLN A 122 17.22 -2.43 -6.36
CA GLN A 122 16.49 -1.42 -5.63
C GLN A 122 16.90 -1.42 -4.15
N LYS A 123 16.95 -0.24 -3.53
CA LYS A 123 17.28 -0.09 -2.10
C LYS A 123 16.11 0.40 -1.27
N LYS A 124 15.18 1.15 -1.87
CA LYS A 124 14.04 1.77 -1.19
C LYS A 124 12.83 1.88 -2.11
N GLY A 125 11.65 2.04 -1.52
CA GLY A 125 10.43 2.42 -2.21
C GLY A 125 9.87 1.33 -3.10
N PHE A 126 9.79 0.10 -2.58
CA PHE A 126 9.28 -1.02 -3.37
C PHE A 126 7.84 -0.77 -3.80
N ARG A 127 7.61 -0.82 -5.12
CA ARG A 127 6.28 -0.77 -5.74
C ARG A 127 6.04 -2.05 -6.50
N ALA A 128 4.81 -2.55 -6.43
CA ALA A 128 4.39 -3.73 -7.17
C ALA A 128 2.94 -3.60 -7.62
N THR A 129 2.63 -4.27 -8.73
CA THR A 129 1.25 -4.56 -9.12
C THR A 129 0.80 -5.83 -8.43
N ILE A 130 -0.28 -5.77 -7.69
CA ILE A 130 -0.92 -6.89 -7.01
C ILE A 130 -2.24 -7.20 -7.71
N SER A 131 -2.45 -8.48 -8.01
CA SER A 131 -3.72 -9.00 -8.51
C SER A 131 -4.26 -10.01 -7.50
N GLY A 132 -5.55 -9.99 -7.24
CA GLY A 132 -6.16 -10.95 -6.32
C GLY A 132 -7.65 -10.70 -6.08
N THR A 133 -8.25 -11.54 -5.24
CA THR A 133 -9.67 -11.48 -4.89
C THR A 133 -9.85 -10.86 -3.50
N VAL A 134 -10.77 -9.91 -3.37
CA VAL A 134 -11.15 -9.34 -2.07
C VAL A 134 -11.83 -10.41 -1.22
N THR A 135 -11.25 -10.76 -0.08
CA THR A 135 -11.81 -11.76 0.85
C THR A 135 -12.59 -11.11 2.00
N SER A 136 -12.28 -9.85 2.32
CA SER A 136 -12.94 -9.08 3.37
C SER A 136 -12.91 -7.58 3.05
N VAL A 137 -13.77 -6.79 3.70
CA VAL A 137 -13.85 -5.33 3.48
C VAL A 137 -13.67 -4.61 4.80
N GLY A 138 -12.59 -3.85 4.91
CA GLY A 138 -12.27 -2.99 6.05
C GLY A 138 -12.73 -1.54 5.88
N ASN A 139 -12.02 -0.62 6.52
CA ASN A 139 -12.17 0.82 6.30
C ASN A 139 -10.79 1.50 6.13
N THR A 140 -10.76 2.78 5.80
CA THR A 140 -9.52 3.52 5.51
C THR A 140 -8.53 3.60 6.67
N ASN A 141 -8.97 3.38 7.92
CA ASN A 141 -8.11 3.33 9.10
C ASN A 141 -7.70 1.89 9.48
N THR A 142 -8.39 0.90 8.94
CA THR A 142 -8.16 -0.52 9.23
C THR A 142 -8.61 -1.32 8.00
N PRO A 143 -7.73 -1.44 6.98
CA PRO A 143 -7.95 -2.40 5.91
C PRO A 143 -8.07 -3.81 6.53
N ALA A 144 -8.89 -4.64 5.92
CA ALA A 144 -9.20 -5.99 6.37
C ALA A 144 -8.97 -6.98 5.23
#